data_AF-A0A6B8TF74-F1
#
_entry.id   AF-A0A6B8TF74-F1
#
_cell.length_a   1.000
_cell.length_b   1.000
_cell.length_c   1.000
_cell.angle_alpha   90.00
_cell.angle_beta   90.00
_cell.angle_gamma   90.00
#
_symmetry.space_group_name_H-M   'P 1'
#
loop_
_entity.id
_entity.type
_entity.pdbx_description
1 polymer ?
#
loop_
_entity_poly.entity_id
_entity_poly.type
_entity_poly.pdbx_seq_one_letter_code
_entity_poly.pdbx_strand_id
1 'polypeptide(L)'
;MDLRETAFWARRLFPGAVRIGERQARLPGRRRRRSRPGIPVKVAEFSLYDASSDPDAIPDVADGSAGAFDGAPAAAEPDGPRREIAAFTVNFGRVDLGLRAPDGGDVRVEMFLVAYPDSTGAVDGADAAATDDSVVARAVAGAAALIAEDPEAARPTPGSVIPDAVRVGLDVGQDSGTDAGQGSTADQVSAEAESGFAASGSTTPHLLCVVPYVWPDGVPTITEEPGKISLHEDTGGFLDAATGGARLTTVTQLVPITDAEYAHANERGVDSLMQMLAAADADLRDLRRASVVA
;
A
#
# COMPACT_ATOMS: atom_id res chain seq x y z
N MET A 1 10.78 0.13 9.79
CA MET A 1 11.49 -1.04 9.29
C MET A 1 12.22 -0.61 8.03
N ASP A 2 13.53 -0.83 7.96
CA ASP A 2 14.29 -0.51 6.74
C ASP A 2 14.06 -1.58 5.65
N LEU A 3 14.68 -1.40 4.49
CA LEU A 3 14.52 -2.34 3.39
C LEU A 3 15.07 -3.73 3.71
N ARG A 4 16.21 -3.82 4.40
CA ARG A 4 16.86 -5.11 4.71
C ARG A 4 15.97 -5.92 5.66
N GLU A 5 15.45 -5.25 6.67
CA GLU A 5 14.50 -5.81 7.62
C GLU A 5 13.19 -6.22 6.92
N THR A 6 12.65 -5.37 6.06
CA THR A 6 11.43 -5.67 5.29
C THR A 6 11.63 -6.88 4.40
N ALA A 7 12.75 -6.95 3.66
CA ALA A 7 13.10 -8.08 2.81
C ALA A 7 13.28 -9.38 3.62
N PHE A 8 13.91 -9.32 4.79
CA PHE A 8 14.08 -10.49 5.66
C PHE A 8 12.75 -11.13 6.06
N TRP A 9 11.75 -10.31 6.42
CA TRP A 9 10.43 -10.82 6.83
C TRP A 9 9.54 -11.23 5.66
N ALA A 10 9.54 -10.43 4.60
CA ALA A 10 8.71 -10.67 3.42
C ALA A 10 9.18 -11.94 2.67
N ARG A 11 10.49 -12.18 2.53
CA ARG A 11 11.03 -13.37 1.84
C ARG A 11 10.63 -14.71 2.47
N ARG A 12 10.30 -14.73 3.76
CA ARG A 12 9.78 -15.95 4.42
C ARG A 12 8.39 -16.34 3.91
N LEU A 13 7.63 -15.40 3.37
CA LEU A 13 6.28 -15.61 2.85
C LEU A 13 6.23 -15.52 1.31
N PHE A 14 6.99 -14.61 0.73
CA PHE A 14 7.05 -14.29 -0.69
C PHE A 14 8.51 -14.42 -1.16
N PRO A 15 8.98 -15.63 -1.46
CA PRO A 15 10.39 -15.88 -1.78
C PRO A 15 10.81 -15.41 -3.17
N GLY A 16 9.87 -14.90 -3.98
CA GLY A 16 10.14 -14.47 -5.35
C GLY A 16 10.87 -13.13 -5.44
N ALA A 17 10.98 -12.63 -6.67
CA ALA A 17 11.68 -11.39 -6.96
C ALA A 17 11.10 -10.19 -6.18
N VAL A 18 12.00 -9.30 -5.75
CA VAL A 18 11.68 -8.06 -5.04
C VAL A 18 11.90 -6.89 -5.99
N ARG A 19 11.02 -5.89 -5.94
CA ARG A 19 11.26 -4.58 -6.56
C ARG A 19 10.88 -3.47 -5.59
N ILE A 20 11.50 -2.30 -5.74
CA ILE A 20 11.24 -1.17 -4.84
C ILE A 20 11.06 0.07 -5.70
N GLY A 21 10.00 0.82 -5.41
CA GLY A 21 9.75 2.11 -6.05
C GLY A 21 9.30 3.14 -5.04
N GLU A 22 9.65 4.38 -5.30
CA GLU A 22 9.12 5.53 -4.58
C GLU A 22 7.82 6.01 -5.23
N ARG A 23 6.76 6.10 -4.44
CA ARG A 23 5.41 6.45 -4.92
C ARG A 23 4.83 7.60 -4.13
N GLN A 24 4.14 8.49 -4.82
CA GLN A 24 3.50 9.65 -4.23
C GLN A 24 2.04 9.71 -4.66
N ALA A 25 1.12 9.46 -3.73
CA ALA A 25 -0.32 9.56 -4.00
C ALA A 25 -0.77 11.03 -3.99
N ARG A 26 -1.90 11.33 -4.65
CA ARG A 26 -2.48 12.68 -4.67
C ARG A 26 -3.63 12.77 -3.69
N LEU A 27 -3.46 13.58 -2.65
CA LEU A 27 -4.49 13.78 -1.64
C LEU A 27 -5.65 14.61 -2.23
N PRO A 28 -6.91 14.21 -1.94
CA PRO A 28 -8.07 14.93 -2.43
C PRO A 28 -8.15 16.32 -1.79
N GLY A 29 -8.68 17.29 -2.54
CA GLY A 29 -8.89 18.63 -2.03
C GLY A 29 -9.96 18.66 -0.93
N ARG A 30 -9.68 19.30 0.22
CA ARG A 30 -10.67 19.53 1.26
C ARG A 30 -11.26 20.94 1.18
N ARG A 31 -12.57 21.04 0.95
CA ARG A 31 -13.36 22.29 0.88
C ARG A 31 -12.76 23.35 -0.07
N ARG A 32 -11.84 24.18 0.45
CA ARG A 32 -11.19 25.30 -0.26
C ARG A 32 -9.74 25.00 -0.68
N ARG A 33 -9.19 23.85 -0.30
CA ARG A 33 -7.85 23.41 -0.69
C ARG A 33 -7.97 22.54 -1.93
N ARG A 34 -7.14 22.83 -2.94
CA ARG A 34 -7.01 21.98 -4.13
C ARG A 34 -6.37 20.65 -3.76
N SER A 35 -6.55 19.64 -4.62
CA SER A 35 -5.76 18.41 -4.55
C SER A 35 -4.28 18.74 -4.49
N ARG A 36 -3.51 17.97 -3.73
CA ARG A 36 -2.07 18.20 -3.59
C ARG A 36 -1.33 16.87 -3.53
N PRO A 37 -0.04 16.83 -3.90
CA PRO A 37 0.75 15.64 -3.65
C PRO A 37 0.77 15.33 -2.14
N GLY A 38 0.62 14.06 -1.81
CA GLY A 38 0.92 13.50 -0.50
C GLY A 38 2.43 13.39 -0.30
N ILE A 39 2.85 12.76 0.80
CA ILE A 39 4.27 12.46 0.98
C ILE A 39 4.71 11.36 0.00
N PRO A 40 5.97 11.38 -0.48
CA PRO A 40 6.56 10.22 -1.13
C PRO A 40 6.72 9.06 -0.14
N VAL A 41 6.49 7.83 -0.60
CA VAL A 41 6.54 6.61 0.19
C VAL A 41 7.26 5.53 -0.61
N LYS A 42 8.26 4.90 -0.01
CA LYS A 42 8.92 3.74 -0.61
C LYS A 42 8.07 2.50 -0.38
N VAL A 43 7.77 1.77 -1.46
CA VAL A 43 7.00 0.54 -1.43
C VAL A 43 7.83 -0.58 -2.04
N ALA A 44 8.05 -1.65 -1.27
CA ALA A 44 8.69 -2.87 -1.72
C ALA A 44 7.63 -3.88 -2.14
N GLU A 45 7.75 -4.44 -3.35
CA GLU A 45 6.82 -5.42 -3.89
C GLU A 45 7.51 -6.76 -4.06
N PHE A 46 6.86 -7.82 -3.61
CA PHE A 46 7.33 -9.19 -3.64
C PHE A 46 6.34 -10.02 -4.45
N SER A 47 6.82 -10.69 -5.49
CA SER A 47 6.00 -11.67 -6.21
C SER A 47 6.06 -13.02 -5.51
N LEU A 48 4.93 -13.72 -5.37
CA LEU A 48 4.94 -15.07 -4.78
C LEU A 48 5.52 -16.12 -5.75
N TYR A 49 5.41 -15.91 -7.07
CA TYR A 49 5.67 -16.94 -8.08
C TYR A 49 6.78 -16.60 -9.09
N ASP A 50 7.23 -15.34 -9.15
CA ASP A 50 8.31 -14.98 -10.07
C ASP A 50 9.66 -15.38 -9.46
N ALA A 51 10.40 -16.21 -10.19
CA ALA A 51 11.74 -16.62 -9.79
C ALA A 51 12.68 -15.40 -9.77
N SER A 52 13.36 -15.17 -8.65
CA SER A 52 14.45 -14.21 -8.59
C SER A 52 15.69 -14.78 -9.30
N SER A 53 16.34 -13.96 -10.12
CA SER A 53 17.64 -14.27 -10.73
C SER A 53 18.78 -14.34 -9.68
N ASP A 54 18.63 -13.62 -8.56
CA ASP A 54 19.51 -13.66 -7.38
C ASP A 54 18.67 -13.47 -6.09
N PRO A 55 18.37 -14.56 -5.35
CA PRO A 55 17.49 -14.51 -4.19
C PRO A 55 18.08 -13.74 -3.00
N ASP A 56 19.39 -13.46 -3.00
CA ASP A 56 20.05 -12.74 -1.92
C ASP A 56 20.26 -11.25 -2.23
N ALA A 57 20.25 -10.86 -3.51
CA ALA A 57 20.39 -9.47 -3.93
C ALA A 57 19.28 -8.59 -3.33
N ILE A 58 19.67 -7.45 -2.75
CA ILE A 58 18.74 -6.41 -2.32
C ILE A 58 18.69 -5.38 -3.46
N PRO A 59 17.54 -5.20 -4.14
CA PRO A 59 17.44 -4.29 -5.26
C PRO A 59 17.63 -2.84 -4.80
N ASP A 60 18.18 -2.01 -5.69
CA ASP A 60 18.25 -0.57 -5.49
C ASP A 60 16.85 0.06 -5.59
N VAL A 61 16.69 1.23 -4.96
CA VAL A 61 15.44 2.01 -5.04
C VAL A 61 15.38 2.67 -6.42
N ALA A 62 14.34 2.40 -7.19
CA ALA A 62 14.06 3.14 -8.43
C ALA A 62 13.28 4.43 -8.13
N ASP A 63 13.72 5.55 -8.69
CA ASP A 63 12.96 6.80 -8.68
C ASP A 63 11.69 6.64 -9.53
N GLY A 64 10.51 6.73 -8.90
CA GLY A 64 9.22 6.59 -9.57
C GLY A 64 8.69 5.15 -9.62
N SER A 65 8.10 4.75 -10.75
CA SER A 65 7.52 3.42 -10.91
C SER A 65 8.62 2.36 -10.79
N ALA A 66 8.51 1.47 -9.78
CA ALA A 66 9.37 0.29 -9.67
C ALA A 66 9.27 -0.47 -11.00
N GLY A 67 10.32 -0.46 -11.82
CA GLY A 67 10.29 -1.08 -13.15
C GLY A 67 9.85 -2.56 -13.12
N ALA A 68 9.68 -3.17 -14.29
CA ALA A 68 9.35 -4.58 -14.42
C ALA A 68 10.24 -5.47 -13.52
N PHE A 69 9.65 -6.54 -12.95
CA PHE A 69 10.42 -7.53 -12.19
C PHE A 69 11.57 -8.09 -13.07
N ASP A 70 12.77 -8.17 -12.50
CA ASP A 70 13.93 -8.72 -13.23
C ASP A 70 13.78 -10.25 -13.29
N GLY A 71 13.28 -10.70 -14.44
CA GLY A 71 12.81 -12.07 -14.67
C GLY A 71 11.52 -12.02 -15.48
N ALA A 72 11.48 -12.72 -16.61
CA ALA A 72 10.22 -12.93 -17.31
C ALA A 72 9.22 -13.53 -16.30
N PRO A 73 7.97 -13.03 -16.23
CA PRO A 73 6.96 -13.67 -15.40
C PRO A 73 6.99 -15.15 -15.75
N ALA A 74 7.04 -16.02 -14.74
CA ALA A 74 6.99 -17.45 -15.00
C ALA A 74 5.81 -17.69 -15.95
N ALA A 75 6.05 -18.34 -17.09
CA ALA A 75 5.02 -18.53 -18.10
C ALA A 75 3.79 -19.10 -17.37
N ALA A 76 2.69 -18.33 -17.38
CA ALA A 76 1.51 -18.70 -16.62
C ALA A 76 1.09 -20.10 -17.08
N GLU A 77 1.27 -21.11 -16.22
CA GLU A 77 0.69 -22.40 -16.51
C GLU A 77 -0.83 -22.20 -16.56
N PRO A 78 -1.51 -22.69 -17.60
CA PRO A 78 -2.92 -22.40 -17.83
C PRO A 78 -3.84 -22.81 -16.67
N ASP A 79 -3.38 -23.70 -15.79
CA ASP A 79 -4.07 -24.15 -14.55
C ASP A 79 -3.27 -23.83 -13.26
N GLY A 80 -2.26 -22.95 -13.36
CA GLY A 80 -1.43 -22.54 -12.22
C GLY A 80 -2.17 -21.59 -11.26
N PRO A 81 -1.70 -21.45 -10.01
CA PRO A 81 -2.28 -20.49 -9.09
C PRO A 81 -2.17 -19.07 -9.64
N ARG A 82 -3.24 -18.27 -9.48
CA ARG A 82 -3.27 -16.87 -9.92
C ARG A 82 -2.13 -16.09 -9.26
N ARG A 83 -1.41 -15.30 -10.06
CA ARG A 83 -0.23 -14.55 -9.61
C ARG A 83 -0.58 -13.57 -8.49
N GLU A 84 0.19 -13.56 -7.41
CA GLU A 84 -0.01 -12.66 -6.26
C GLU A 84 1.18 -11.73 -6.06
N ILE A 85 0.91 -10.47 -5.71
CA ILE A 85 1.90 -9.49 -5.27
C ILE A 85 1.62 -9.12 -3.82
N ALA A 86 2.67 -9.12 -3.00
CA ALA A 86 2.67 -8.47 -1.70
C ALA A 86 3.42 -7.14 -1.76
N ALA A 87 2.77 -6.04 -1.42
CA ALA A 87 3.37 -4.71 -1.37
C ALA A 87 3.49 -4.24 0.08
N PHE A 88 4.68 -3.81 0.49
CA PHE A 88 5.03 -3.38 1.85
C PHE A 88 5.50 -1.93 1.84
N THR A 89 5.08 -1.14 2.81
CA THR A 89 5.77 0.12 3.09
C THR A 89 7.18 -0.15 3.58
N VAL A 90 8.12 0.72 3.19
CA VAL A 90 9.49 0.72 3.68
C VAL A 90 9.76 2.05 4.35
N ASN A 91 10.31 2.02 5.57
CA ASN A 91 10.57 3.17 6.42
C ASN A 91 9.32 3.99 6.84
N PHE A 92 8.09 3.54 6.53
CA PHE A 92 6.89 4.31 6.89
C PHE A 92 6.66 4.33 8.40
N GLY A 93 7.17 3.33 9.14
CA GLY A 93 7.20 3.34 10.60
C GLY A 93 7.88 4.58 11.21
N ARG A 94 8.56 5.42 10.43
CA ARG A 94 9.10 6.72 10.90
C ARG A 94 8.06 7.80 11.09
N VAL A 95 6.88 7.67 10.49
CA VAL A 95 5.74 8.57 10.79
C VAL A 95 5.33 8.34 12.24
N ASP A 96 5.31 9.39 13.07
CA ASP A 96 4.81 9.27 14.44
C ASP A 96 3.28 9.16 14.39
N LEU A 97 2.79 7.98 14.75
CA LEU A 97 1.37 7.64 14.78
C LEU A 97 0.73 7.99 16.13
N GLY A 98 1.51 8.52 17.08
CA GLY A 98 1.06 8.79 18.45
C GLY A 98 0.69 7.52 19.23
N LEU A 99 1.14 6.35 18.76
CA LEU A 99 0.93 5.07 19.42
C LEU A 99 2.04 4.84 20.43
N ARG A 100 1.66 4.41 21.64
CA ARG A 100 2.59 4.17 22.75
C ARG A 100 2.28 2.84 23.42
N ALA A 101 3.34 2.11 23.77
CA ALA A 101 3.26 0.90 24.57
C ALA A 101 3.00 1.26 26.06
N PRO A 102 2.56 0.30 26.91
CA PRO A 102 2.27 0.57 28.32
C PRO A 102 3.46 1.12 29.12
N ASP A 103 4.69 0.83 28.70
CA ASP A 103 5.94 1.33 29.28
C ASP A 103 6.35 2.72 28.76
N GLY A 104 5.53 3.34 27.90
CA GLY A 104 5.80 4.63 27.27
C GLY A 104 6.66 4.54 26.01
N GLY A 105 7.08 3.33 25.61
CA GLY A 105 7.78 3.09 24.35
C GLY A 105 6.94 3.49 23.14
N ASP A 106 7.61 3.90 22.08
CA ASP A 106 6.99 4.32 20.83
C ASP A 106 6.58 3.11 19.99
N VAL A 107 5.35 3.07 19.49
CA VAL A 107 4.86 1.97 18.64
C VAL A 107 4.68 2.48 17.23
N ARG A 108 5.40 1.85 16.31
CA ARG A 108 5.43 2.18 14.88
C ARG A 108 4.88 1.03 14.07
N VAL A 109 4.33 1.34 12.91
CA VAL A 109 3.61 0.36 12.08
C VAL A 109 4.04 0.50 10.63
N GLU A 110 4.51 -0.59 10.04
CA GLU A 110 4.54 -0.78 8.60
C GLU A 110 3.24 -1.44 8.14
N MET A 111 2.88 -1.26 6.87
CA MET A 111 1.67 -1.83 6.30
C MET A 111 2.02 -2.71 5.11
N PHE A 112 1.21 -3.74 4.88
CA PHE A 112 1.29 -4.50 3.63
C PHE A 112 -0.07 -4.95 3.11
N LEU A 113 -0.16 -5.10 1.79
CA LEU A 113 -1.31 -5.62 1.08
C LEU A 113 -0.85 -6.79 0.21
N VAL A 114 -1.65 -7.86 0.17
CA VAL A 114 -1.50 -8.95 -0.80
C VAL A 114 -2.71 -8.91 -1.72
N ALA A 115 -2.49 -8.77 -3.02
CA ALA A 115 -3.57 -8.71 -4.00
C ALA A 115 -3.13 -9.24 -5.36
N TYR A 116 -4.12 -9.55 -6.19
CA TYR A 116 -3.87 -9.91 -7.58
C TYR A 116 -3.53 -8.67 -8.41
N PRO A 117 -2.43 -8.66 -9.16
CA PRO A 117 -2.02 -7.51 -9.97
C PRO A 117 -3.00 -7.21 -11.11
N ASP A 118 -3.73 -8.23 -11.58
CA ASP A 118 -4.75 -8.17 -12.62
C ASP A 118 -6.17 -7.96 -12.07
N SER A 119 -6.33 -7.73 -10.75
CA SER A 119 -7.63 -7.37 -10.16
C SER A 119 -8.10 -5.96 -10.52
N THR A 120 -7.33 -5.20 -11.31
CA THR A 120 -7.71 -3.91 -11.88
C THR A 120 -7.17 -3.77 -13.31
N GLY A 121 -7.72 -2.85 -14.10
CA GLY A 121 -7.29 -2.60 -15.50
C GLY A 121 -8.43 -2.68 -16.52
N ALA A 122 -8.34 -1.92 -17.62
CA ALA A 122 -9.42 -1.89 -18.62
C ALA A 122 -9.81 -3.30 -19.11
N VAL A 123 -11.10 -3.48 -19.43
CA VAL A 123 -11.75 -4.76 -19.78
C VAL A 123 -11.12 -5.47 -21.01
N ASP A 124 -10.17 -4.82 -21.68
CA ASP A 124 -9.57 -5.29 -22.92
C ASP A 124 -8.13 -5.78 -22.72
N GLY A 125 -7.99 -6.99 -22.16
CA GLY A 125 -6.99 -8.03 -22.50
C GLY A 125 -5.51 -7.69 -22.76
N ALA A 126 -5.02 -6.47 -22.53
CA ALA A 126 -3.64 -6.08 -22.71
C ALA A 126 -2.88 -6.37 -21.41
N ASP A 127 -1.78 -7.11 -21.52
CA ASP A 127 -0.92 -7.62 -20.44
C ASP A 127 -0.78 -6.65 -19.24
N ALA A 128 -1.69 -6.78 -18.26
CA ALA A 128 -1.59 -6.13 -16.95
C ALA A 128 -0.33 -6.59 -16.19
N ALA A 129 0.28 -7.68 -16.64
CA ALA A 129 1.55 -8.20 -16.13
C ALA A 129 2.77 -7.34 -16.51
N ALA A 130 2.66 -6.43 -17.49
CA ALA A 130 3.79 -5.71 -18.07
C ALA A 130 3.83 -4.20 -17.78
N THR A 131 2.81 -3.63 -17.11
CA THR A 131 2.84 -2.20 -16.78
C THR A 131 3.70 -1.97 -15.54
N ASP A 132 4.70 -1.08 -15.63
CA ASP A 132 5.63 -0.67 -14.55
C ASP A 132 4.93 -0.17 -13.26
N ASP A 133 3.61 -0.02 -13.29
CA ASP A 133 2.87 0.69 -12.27
C ASP A 133 1.84 -0.17 -11.54
N SER A 134 2.28 -0.72 -10.40
CA SER A 134 1.49 -1.65 -9.59
C SER A 134 0.28 -1.00 -8.93
N VAL A 135 -0.90 -1.54 -9.19
CA VAL A 135 -2.11 -1.26 -8.42
C VAL A 135 -1.91 -1.56 -6.93
N VAL A 136 -1.24 -2.66 -6.59
CA VAL A 136 -1.07 -3.10 -5.19
C VAL A 136 -0.20 -2.10 -4.43
N ALA A 137 0.92 -1.67 -5.02
CA ALA A 137 1.77 -0.66 -4.41
C ALA A 137 1.11 0.72 -4.35
N ARG A 138 0.33 1.10 -5.37
CA ARG A 138 -0.45 2.34 -5.35
C ARG A 138 -1.46 2.36 -4.21
N ALA A 139 -2.18 1.27 -3.99
CA ALA A 139 -3.12 1.16 -2.86
C ALA A 139 -2.41 1.35 -1.50
N VAL A 140 -1.24 0.72 -1.33
CA VAL A 140 -0.40 0.90 -0.12
C VAL A 140 0.11 2.34 0.02
N ALA A 141 0.54 2.97 -1.07
CA ALA A 141 0.97 4.36 -1.08
C ALA A 141 -0.18 5.33 -0.77
N GLY A 142 -1.39 5.06 -1.26
CA GLY A 142 -2.60 5.84 -0.95
C GLY A 142 -2.96 5.79 0.52
N ALA A 143 -2.88 4.61 1.15
CA ALA A 143 -2.99 4.47 2.59
C ALA A 143 -1.95 5.30 3.33
N ALA A 144 -0.67 5.11 3.01
CA ALA A 144 0.43 5.82 3.65
C ALA A 144 0.30 7.35 3.54
N ALA A 145 -0.12 7.86 2.38
CA ALA A 145 -0.37 9.29 2.19
C ALA A 145 -1.50 9.83 3.07
N LEU A 146 -2.61 9.09 3.20
CA LEU A 146 -3.74 9.48 4.06
C LEU A 146 -3.38 9.46 5.54
N ILE A 147 -2.63 8.45 5.97
CA ILE A 147 -2.16 8.35 7.35
C ILE A 147 -1.18 9.47 7.67
N ALA A 148 -0.22 9.75 6.79
CA ALA A 148 0.74 10.83 7.00
C ALA A 148 0.08 12.22 7.03
N GLU A 149 -1.04 12.39 6.31
CA GLU A 149 -1.82 13.63 6.32
C GLU A 149 -2.53 13.85 7.65
N ASP A 150 -3.07 12.78 8.25
CA ASP A 150 -3.82 12.83 9.51
C ASP A 150 -3.57 11.55 10.34
N PRO A 151 -2.42 11.46 11.03
CA PRO A 151 -2.03 10.25 11.76
C PRO A 151 -2.96 9.92 12.92
N GLU A 152 -3.68 10.91 13.46
CA GLU A 152 -4.64 10.69 14.55
C GLU A 152 -5.94 10.07 14.04
N ALA A 153 -6.41 10.47 12.85
CA ALA A 153 -7.65 9.97 12.28
C ALA A 153 -7.53 8.58 11.63
N ALA A 154 -6.34 8.22 11.12
CA ALA A 154 -6.14 7.01 10.32
C ALA A 154 -5.02 6.11 10.87
N ARG A 155 -4.94 5.92 12.20
CA ARG A 155 -3.92 5.03 12.79
C ARG A 155 -4.05 3.62 12.20
N PRO A 156 -2.99 3.02 11.64
CA PRO A 156 -3.02 1.69 11.03
C PRO A 156 -2.98 0.58 12.10
N THR A 157 -3.95 0.56 13.01
CA THR A 157 -4.05 -0.44 14.08
C THR A 157 -5.08 -1.51 13.72
N PRO A 158 -4.91 -2.79 14.09
CA PRO A 158 -5.93 -3.79 13.85
C PRO A 158 -7.32 -3.34 14.31
N GLY A 159 -8.31 -3.45 13.41
CA GLY A 159 -9.67 -2.97 13.64
C GLY A 159 -9.96 -1.56 13.14
N SER A 160 -8.97 -0.79 12.66
CA SER A 160 -9.20 0.52 12.03
C SER A 160 -9.46 0.40 10.53
N VAL A 161 -10.18 1.37 9.96
CA VAL A 161 -10.33 1.51 8.50
C VAL A 161 -9.64 2.78 8.02
N ILE A 162 -8.92 2.69 6.91
CA ILE A 162 -8.34 3.80 6.17
C ILE A 162 -9.26 4.06 4.96
N PRO A 163 -10.18 5.04 5.06
CA PRO A 163 -11.14 5.29 3.99
C PRO A 163 -10.45 5.84 2.74
N ASP A 164 -10.89 5.42 1.56
CA ASP A 164 -10.44 5.93 0.25
C ASP A 164 -8.98 5.63 -0.09
N ALA A 165 -8.27 4.80 0.67
CA ALA A 165 -6.87 4.48 0.45
C ALA A 165 -6.58 3.97 -0.97
N VAL A 166 -7.39 3.04 -1.48
CA VAL A 166 -7.22 2.50 -2.85
C VAL A 166 -7.56 3.57 -3.87
N ARG A 167 -8.65 4.32 -3.64
CA ARG A 167 -9.09 5.42 -4.51
C ARG A 167 -8.01 6.49 -4.67
N VAL A 168 -7.46 6.97 -3.56
CA VAL A 168 -6.37 7.96 -3.50
C VAL A 168 -5.09 7.44 -4.14
N GLY A 169 -4.79 6.14 -3.97
CA GLY A 169 -3.63 5.51 -4.60
C GLY A 169 -3.74 5.41 -6.12
N LEU A 170 -4.94 5.14 -6.64
CA LEU A 170 -5.19 4.94 -8.07
C LEU A 170 -5.47 6.24 -8.84
N ASP A 171 -5.91 7.29 -8.16
CA ASP A 171 -6.08 8.62 -8.76
C ASP A 171 -4.72 9.32 -8.94
N VAL A 172 -3.97 8.92 -9.97
CA VAL A 172 -2.72 9.56 -10.35
C VAL A 172 -3.04 10.93 -10.95
N GLY A 173 -2.44 12.00 -10.42
CA GLY A 173 -2.41 13.28 -11.12
C GLY A 173 -1.59 13.13 -12.40
N GLN A 174 -2.13 13.58 -13.55
CA GLN A 174 -1.39 13.69 -14.81
C GLN A 174 -0.25 14.72 -14.68
N ASP A 175 0.83 14.37 -13.99
CA ASP A 175 2.04 15.18 -13.91
C ASP A 175 3.26 14.32 -14.31
N SER A 176 3.13 13.54 -15.39
CA SER A 176 4.31 13.12 -16.15
C SER A 176 4.75 14.31 -16.99
N GLY A 177 5.81 14.98 -16.55
CA GLY A 177 6.33 16.21 -17.14
C GLY A 177 6.49 16.13 -18.66
N THR A 178 5.87 17.08 -19.35
CA THR A 178 6.40 17.60 -20.61
C THR A 178 6.81 19.05 -20.36
N ASP A 179 8.09 19.20 -20.04
CA ASP A 179 8.76 20.48 -20.13
C ASP A 179 8.94 20.78 -21.64
N ALA A 180 7.99 21.48 -22.23
CA ALA A 180 8.14 22.09 -23.55
C ALA A 180 7.34 23.39 -23.60
N GLY A 181 8.07 24.50 -23.68
CA GLY A 181 7.53 25.84 -23.60
C GLY A 181 6.56 26.24 -24.71
N GLN A 182 5.85 27.32 -24.39
CA GLN A 182 5.23 28.30 -25.28
C GLN A 182 4.10 27.83 -26.21
N GLY A 183 2.88 28.12 -25.74
CA GLY A 183 1.89 28.85 -26.54
C GLY A 183 0.79 28.02 -27.17
N SER A 184 -0.37 27.94 -26.52
CA SER A 184 -1.64 27.96 -27.23
C SER A 184 -2.76 28.45 -26.31
N THR A 185 -3.45 29.49 -26.76
CA THR A 185 -4.66 30.03 -26.16
C THR A 185 -5.90 29.32 -26.70
N ALA A 186 -6.91 29.23 -25.83
CA ALA A 186 -8.35 29.06 -26.10
C ALA A 186 -8.94 27.64 -26.03
N ASP A 187 -10.03 27.58 -25.27
CA ASP A 187 -11.11 26.60 -25.25
C ASP A 187 -10.74 25.13 -25.10
N GLN A 188 -10.55 24.72 -23.84
CA GLN A 188 -10.88 23.36 -23.42
C GLN A 188 -11.91 23.45 -22.29
N VAL A 189 -13.18 23.24 -22.67
CA VAL A 189 -14.19 22.76 -21.72
C VAL A 189 -13.64 21.44 -21.20
N SER A 190 -13.13 21.44 -19.96
CA SER A 190 -12.57 20.26 -19.32
C SER A 190 -13.68 19.22 -19.20
N ALA A 191 -13.70 18.23 -20.08
CA ALA A 191 -14.34 16.97 -19.77
C ALA A 191 -13.70 16.50 -18.47
N GLU A 192 -14.50 16.30 -17.42
CA GLU A 192 -14.02 15.72 -16.16
C GLU A 192 -13.37 14.39 -16.51
N ALA A 193 -12.04 14.35 -16.50
CA ALA A 193 -11.31 13.11 -16.75
C ALA A 193 -11.80 12.09 -15.73
N GLU A 194 -12.20 10.91 -16.21
CA GLU A 194 -12.63 9.82 -15.36
C GLU A 194 -11.51 9.53 -14.33
N SER A 195 -11.87 9.49 -13.05
CA SER A 195 -10.92 9.22 -11.96
C SER A 195 -10.18 7.90 -12.24
N GLY A 196 -8.89 7.83 -11.92
CA GLY A 196 -8.09 6.61 -12.11
C GLY A 196 -8.68 5.41 -11.37
N PHE A 197 -9.30 5.63 -10.21
CA PHE A 197 -10.07 4.60 -9.51
C PHE A 197 -11.26 4.08 -10.34
N ALA A 198 -12.09 4.96 -10.91
CA ALA A 198 -13.22 4.54 -11.74
C ALA A 198 -12.76 3.75 -12.98
N ALA A 199 -11.73 4.26 -13.67
CA ALA A 199 -11.14 3.58 -14.83
C ALA A 199 -10.52 2.21 -14.49
N SER A 200 -10.08 2.02 -13.24
CA SER A 200 -9.51 0.74 -12.78
C SER A 200 -10.55 -0.38 -12.65
N GLY A 201 -11.83 -0.03 -12.51
CA GLY A 201 -12.92 -0.96 -12.21
C GLY A 201 -12.88 -1.57 -10.80
N SER A 202 -12.01 -1.09 -9.90
CA SER A 202 -12.00 -1.55 -8.50
C SER A 202 -13.31 -1.21 -7.79
N THR A 203 -13.76 -2.11 -6.92
CA THR A 203 -14.97 -1.97 -6.10
C THR A 203 -14.64 -1.78 -4.61
N THR A 204 -13.36 -1.87 -4.23
CA THR A 204 -12.89 -1.82 -2.84
C THR A 204 -12.03 -0.57 -2.58
N PRO A 205 -12.64 0.61 -2.39
CA PRO A 205 -11.89 1.86 -2.25
C PRO A 205 -11.20 2.04 -0.90
N HIS A 206 -11.60 1.31 0.14
CA HIS A 206 -11.07 1.46 1.50
C HIS A 206 -10.20 0.26 1.89
N LEU A 207 -9.37 0.45 2.92
CA LEU A 207 -8.55 -0.62 3.48
C LEU A 207 -8.85 -0.80 4.98
N LEU A 208 -9.19 -2.01 5.38
CA LEU A 208 -9.30 -2.44 6.77
C LEU A 208 -7.93 -2.92 7.27
N CYS A 209 -7.47 -2.42 8.42
CA CYS A 209 -6.27 -2.90 9.09
C CYS A 209 -6.59 -4.13 9.93
N VAL A 210 -5.91 -5.24 9.70
CA VAL A 210 -6.08 -6.49 10.45
C VAL A 210 -4.75 -7.01 10.98
N VAL A 211 -4.82 -7.83 12.02
CA VAL A 211 -3.67 -8.61 12.48
C VAL A 211 -3.24 -9.55 11.34
N PRO A 212 -1.96 -9.54 10.93
CA PRO A 212 -1.49 -10.48 9.93
C PRO A 212 -1.36 -11.89 10.51
N TYR A 213 -2.11 -12.84 9.97
CA TYR A 213 -2.01 -14.26 10.32
C TYR A 213 -1.17 -15.07 9.32
N VAL A 214 -0.41 -14.38 8.46
CA VAL A 214 0.37 -15.01 7.39
C VAL A 214 1.70 -15.60 7.89
N TRP A 215 2.25 -15.12 9.02
CA TRP A 215 3.47 -15.67 9.61
C TRP A 215 3.14 -16.75 10.67
N PRO A 216 3.73 -17.95 10.58
CA PRO A 216 3.44 -19.05 11.51
C PRO A 216 3.96 -18.78 12.93
N ASP A 217 5.03 -17.99 13.06
CA ASP A 217 5.69 -17.68 14.34
C ASP A 217 5.20 -16.37 14.98
N GLY A 218 4.10 -15.81 14.46
CA GLY A 218 3.56 -14.52 14.88
C GLY A 218 4.06 -13.34 14.04
N VAL A 219 3.48 -12.17 14.31
CA VAL A 219 3.71 -10.95 13.54
C VAL A 219 5.16 -10.46 13.73
N PRO A 220 5.89 -10.13 12.66
CA PRO A 220 7.20 -9.51 12.76
C PRO A 220 7.21 -8.26 13.64
N THR A 221 8.18 -8.20 14.53
CA THR A 221 8.43 -7.03 15.38
C THR A 221 9.91 -6.73 15.46
N ILE A 222 10.25 -5.44 15.46
CA ILE A 222 11.61 -4.94 15.69
C ILE A 222 11.57 -4.05 16.91
N THR A 223 12.43 -4.35 17.88
CA THR A 223 12.56 -3.55 19.10
C THR A 223 13.90 -2.85 19.09
N GLU A 224 13.87 -1.54 19.23
CA GLU A 224 15.05 -0.68 19.34
C GLU A 224 15.10 -0.09 20.75
N GLU A 225 16.24 -0.26 21.41
CA GLU A 225 16.46 0.24 22.76
C GLU A 225 16.62 1.77 22.80
N PRO A 226 16.30 2.43 23.92
CA PRO A 226 16.57 3.85 24.12
C PRO A 226 18.03 4.19 23.80
N GLY A 227 18.26 5.21 22.97
CA GLY A 227 19.61 5.65 22.57
C GLY A 227 20.31 4.76 21.52
N LYS A 228 19.65 3.70 21.03
CA LYS A 228 20.11 2.86 19.92
C LYS A 228 19.13 2.84 18.74
N ILE A 229 18.25 3.84 18.68
CA ILE A 229 17.31 4.01 17.57
C ILE A 229 18.11 4.31 16.31
N SER A 230 17.92 3.49 15.28
CA SER A 230 18.61 3.59 14.00
C SER A 230 18.00 4.73 13.18
N LEU A 231 18.64 5.90 13.23
CA LEU A 231 18.32 7.02 12.34
C LEU A 231 19.04 6.79 11.00
N HIS A 232 18.38 6.14 10.03
CA HIS A 232 19.01 6.06 8.69
C HIS A 232 18.96 7.43 7.99
N GLU A 233 20.05 7.80 7.33
CA GLU A 233 20.29 9.11 6.69
C GLU A 233 19.27 9.45 5.61
N ASP A 234 18.70 8.44 4.95
CA ASP A 234 17.70 8.58 3.90
C ASP A 234 16.28 8.64 4.48
N THR A 235 15.95 9.77 5.08
CA THR A 235 14.65 9.99 5.73
C THR A 235 13.51 10.18 4.74
N GLY A 236 13.73 10.27 3.41
CA GLY A 236 12.63 10.38 2.43
C GLY A 236 11.57 11.46 2.73
N GLY A 237 11.93 12.49 3.49
CA GLY A 237 11.00 13.54 3.96
C GLY A 237 10.26 13.25 5.29
N PHE A 238 10.49 12.12 5.95
CA PHE A 238 9.96 11.80 7.28
C PHE A 238 10.75 12.52 8.38
N LEU A 239 10.07 13.31 9.22
CA LEU A 239 10.66 13.79 10.48
C LEU A 239 10.67 12.64 11.50
N ASP A 240 11.79 11.93 11.56
CA ASP A 240 12.01 10.87 12.56
C ASP A 240 12.29 11.50 13.93
N ALA A 241 11.24 11.71 14.73
CA ALA A 241 11.36 12.24 16.08
C ALA A 241 11.63 11.10 17.07
N ALA A 242 12.86 11.04 17.60
CA ALA A 242 13.18 10.17 18.73
C ALA A 242 12.52 10.75 20.00
N THR A 243 11.59 9.99 20.59
CA THR A 243 10.92 10.35 21.86
C THR A 243 11.78 10.08 23.10
N GLY A 244 13.00 9.55 22.92
CA GLY A 244 13.95 9.20 23.98
C GLY A 244 13.67 7.86 24.67
N GLY A 245 12.55 7.19 24.36
CA GLY A 245 12.19 5.85 24.86
C GLY A 245 12.58 4.72 23.90
N ALA A 246 12.18 3.49 24.25
CA ALA A 246 12.29 2.34 23.35
C ALA A 246 11.33 2.50 22.16
N ARG A 247 11.62 1.84 21.04
CA ARG A 247 10.77 1.84 19.86
C ARG A 247 10.45 0.41 19.44
N LEU A 248 9.17 0.12 19.23
CA LEU A 248 8.68 -1.14 18.68
C LEU A 248 8.10 -0.85 17.29
N THR A 249 8.68 -1.44 16.25
CA THR A 249 8.06 -1.46 14.92
C THR A 249 7.37 -2.79 14.70
N THR A 250 6.10 -2.78 14.31
CA THR A 250 5.32 -3.97 13.91
C THR A 250 4.71 -3.78 12.52
N VAL A 251 3.94 -4.76 12.06
CA VAL A 251 3.33 -4.78 10.74
C VAL A 251 1.83 -5.02 10.85
N THR A 252 1.02 -4.27 10.10
CA THR A 252 -0.42 -4.54 9.92
C THR A 252 -0.70 -5.00 8.50
N GLN A 253 -1.63 -5.93 8.34
CA GLN A 253 -2.14 -6.29 7.02
C GLN A 253 -3.29 -5.36 6.64
N LEU A 254 -3.34 -4.99 5.36
CA LEU A 254 -4.42 -4.24 4.75
C LEU A 254 -5.35 -5.20 3.99
N VAL A 255 -6.65 -5.09 4.24
CA VAL A 255 -7.71 -5.85 3.59
C VAL A 255 -8.61 -4.88 2.81
N PRO A 256 -8.74 -5.03 1.48
CA PRO A 256 -9.64 -4.19 0.68
C PRO A 256 -11.11 -4.43 1.03
N ILE A 257 -11.86 -3.34 1.24
CA ILE A 257 -13.30 -3.38 1.52
C ILE A 257 -14.08 -2.39 0.66
N THR A 258 -15.34 -2.74 0.37
CA THR A 258 -16.26 -1.92 -0.44
C THR A 258 -16.86 -0.75 0.36
N ASP A 259 -17.49 0.21 -0.32
CA ASP A 259 -18.21 1.31 0.35
C ASP A 259 -19.32 0.77 1.29
N ALA A 260 -20.04 -0.29 0.89
CA ALA A 260 -21.10 -0.91 1.70
C ALA A 260 -20.55 -1.61 2.95
N GLU A 261 -19.41 -2.28 2.82
CA GLU A 261 -18.72 -2.92 3.94
C GLU A 261 -18.15 -1.88 4.91
N TYR A 262 -17.61 -0.77 4.40
CA TYR A 262 -17.16 0.34 5.23
C TYR A 262 -18.33 0.98 6.00
N ALA A 263 -19.47 1.21 5.34
CA ALA A 263 -20.68 1.70 6.00
C ALA A 263 -21.14 0.73 7.10
N HIS A 264 -21.16 -0.59 6.82
CA HIS A 264 -21.49 -1.60 7.84
C HIS A 264 -20.50 -1.60 9.00
N ALA A 265 -19.19 -1.51 8.75
CA ALA A 265 -18.19 -1.44 9.80
C ALA A 265 -18.41 -0.23 10.73
N ASN A 266 -18.81 0.92 10.18
CA ASN A 266 -19.13 2.10 10.97
C ASN A 266 -20.42 1.93 11.80
N GLU A 267 -21.43 1.25 11.27
CA GLU A 267 -22.74 1.09 11.92
C GLU A 267 -22.80 -0.08 12.92
N ARG A 268 -22.12 -1.18 12.61
CA ARG A 268 -22.24 -2.48 13.29
C ARG A 268 -20.93 -2.97 13.90
N GLY A 269 -19.82 -2.27 13.62
CA GLY A 269 -18.49 -2.63 14.11
C GLY A 269 -17.73 -3.56 13.16
N VAL A 270 -16.40 -3.45 13.20
CA VAL A 270 -15.49 -4.23 12.35
C VAL A 270 -15.57 -5.73 12.62
N ASP A 271 -15.78 -6.16 13.87
CA ASP A 271 -15.90 -7.59 14.20
C ASP A 271 -17.05 -8.25 13.43
N SER A 272 -18.18 -7.55 13.29
CA SER A 272 -19.32 -8.03 12.49
C SER A 272 -18.96 -8.14 11.01
N LEU A 273 -18.22 -7.17 10.46
CA LEU A 273 -17.74 -7.23 9.09
C LEU A 273 -16.78 -8.42 8.87
N MET A 274 -15.81 -8.61 9.77
CA MET A 274 -14.86 -9.74 9.67
C MET A 274 -15.57 -11.10 9.71
N GLN A 275 -16.62 -11.24 10.52
CA GLN A 275 -17.44 -12.45 10.53
C GLN A 275 -18.15 -12.68 9.20
N MET A 276 -18.66 -11.64 8.54
CA MET A 276 -19.31 -11.77 7.23
C MET A 276 -18.31 -12.10 6.13
N LEU A 277 -17.13 -11.45 6.11
CA LEU A 277 -16.07 -11.75 5.16
C LEU A 277 -15.62 -13.22 5.27
N ALA A 278 -15.46 -13.71 6.50
CA ALA A 278 -15.11 -15.11 6.75
C ALA A 278 -16.23 -16.07 6.37
N ALA A 279 -17.49 -15.77 6.72
CA ALA A 279 -18.63 -16.63 6.41
C ALA A 279 -18.90 -16.74 4.90
N ALA A 280 -18.62 -15.67 4.15
CA ALA A 280 -18.76 -15.63 2.70
C ALA A 280 -17.55 -16.19 1.94
N ASP A 281 -16.48 -16.57 2.63
CA ASP A 281 -15.19 -16.96 2.04
C ASP A 281 -14.72 -15.91 1.00
N ALA A 282 -14.79 -14.64 1.39
CA ALA A 282 -14.51 -13.53 0.48
C ALA A 282 -13.04 -13.55 0.03
N ASP A 283 -12.79 -13.49 -1.28
CA ASP A 283 -11.43 -13.43 -1.81
C ASP A 283 -10.82 -12.03 -1.62
N LEU A 284 -10.16 -11.83 -0.48
CA LEU A 284 -9.62 -10.54 -0.05
C LEU A 284 -8.47 -10.01 -0.94
N ARG A 285 -7.98 -10.82 -1.89
CA ARG A 285 -6.94 -10.43 -2.85
C ARG A 285 -7.51 -9.81 -4.12
N ASP A 286 -8.82 -9.92 -4.34
CA ASP A 286 -9.48 -9.37 -5.52
C ASP A 286 -10.09 -7.99 -5.23
N LEU A 287 -9.48 -6.95 -5.82
CA LEU A 287 -9.92 -5.55 -5.71
C LEU A 287 -11.23 -5.24 -6.48
N ARG A 288 -11.77 -6.21 -7.21
CA ARG A 288 -13.05 -6.15 -7.93
C ARG A 288 -14.18 -6.93 -7.29
N ARG A 289 -13.91 -7.62 -6.18
CA ARG A 289 -14.89 -8.48 -5.54
C ARG A 289 -16.18 -7.73 -5.21
N ALA A 290 -17.30 -8.44 -5.23
CA ALA A 290 -18.55 -7.91 -4.73
C ALA A 290 -18.50 -7.72 -3.21
N SER A 291 -19.38 -6.84 -2.71
CA SER A 291 -19.62 -6.68 -1.27
C SER A 291 -20.23 -7.95 -0.68
N VAL A 292 -19.82 -8.31 0.55
CA VAL A 292 -20.53 -9.33 1.35
C VAL A 292 -21.74 -8.77 2.11
N VAL A 293 -21.88 -7.43 2.11
CA VAL A 293 -23.02 -6.70 2.68
C VAL A 293 -24.03 -6.42 1.58
N ALA A 294 -25.30 -6.76 1.85
CA ALA A 294 -26.45 -6.55 0.97
C ALA A 294 -27.13 -5.19 1.17
#